data_AF-A0A847LBH5-F1
#
_entry.id   AF-A0A847LBH5-F1
#
_cell.length_a   1.000
_cell.length_b   1.000
_cell.length_c   1.000
_cell.angle_alpha   90.00
_cell.angle_beta   90.00
_cell.angle_gamma   90.00
#
_symmetry.space_group_name_H-M   'P 1'
#
loop_
_entity.id
_entity.type
_entity.pdbx_description
1 polymer ?
#
loop_
_entity_poly.entity_id
_entity_poly.type
_entity_poly.pdbx_seq_one_letter_code
_entity_poly.pdbx_strand_id
1 'polypeptide(L)'
;MRRSFPVSTLPVLLLGIALSLTPVVGSAAGAAERPDAEKVLAELLQRLDRIPDLRSMDDTGFLKVVRREREDVLARLAAEDPATYGEHVYGETLYPIVRFYRRYDLARRLMLEVRRQHRDPAIRDWAFTELVDIERQQILARAGRVLPDSTLTAGNGTEPGEVAARYSFGRGGALFVPASTDSRTAETLRQAQAYEEEAARLVQMGNKNAAVRMIDLAAHRYASLHRQSEFACGPMIWAARYVRDLGLPLAAMVRYRQVLLQLGEAVGGWRGIVLEDLGDLQCRIGQGDLARRQYEEARAIFARGGNAEGAERVAMKIGHLDHHFR
;
A
#
# COMPACT_ATOMS: atom_id res chain seq x y z
N MET A 1 -43.84 -42.39 -39.72
CA MET A 1 -44.48 -41.06 -39.56
C MET A 1 -43.35 -40.03 -39.48
N ARG A 2 -42.99 -39.26 -40.54
CA ARG A 2 -43.61 -37.97 -40.97
C ARG A 2 -43.78 -37.02 -39.75
N ARG A 3 -43.17 -35.83 -39.59
CA ARG A 3 -42.69 -34.71 -40.44
C ARG A 3 -41.62 -33.92 -39.63
N SER A 4 -40.53 -33.36 -40.18
CA SER A 4 -40.37 -32.16 -41.03
C SER A 4 -40.66 -30.81 -40.33
N PHE A 5 -39.58 -30.03 -40.13
CA PHE A 5 -39.38 -28.56 -39.94
C PHE A 5 -40.45 -27.62 -40.57
N PRO A 6 -40.61 -26.31 -40.22
CA PRO A 6 -39.51 -25.31 -40.20
C PRO A 6 -39.63 -23.99 -39.35
N VAL A 7 -38.47 -23.30 -39.22
CA VAL A 7 -38.16 -21.87 -39.44
C VAL A 7 -39.22 -20.78 -39.12
N SER A 8 -38.87 -19.76 -38.32
CA SER A 8 -38.73 -18.35 -38.79
C SER A 8 -38.47 -17.27 -37.71
N THR A 9 -37.49 -16.40 -38.02
CA THR A 9 -37.46 -14.92 -37.90
C THR A 9 -37.48 -14.21 -36.52
N LEU A 10 -36.33 -13.58 -36.21
CA LEU A 10 -36.10 -12.26 -35.57
C LEU A 10 -37.00 -11.13 -36.16
N PRO A 11 -37.07 -9.85 -35.68
CA PRO A 11 -36.40 -9.15 -34.54
C PRO A 11 -37.34 -8.15 -33.76
N VAL A 12 -36.75 -7.28 -32.91
CA VAL A 12 -37.10 -5.83 -32.70
C VAL A 12 -37.81 -5.34 -31.40
N LEU A 13 -37.08 -4.43 -30.72
CA LEU A 13 -37.40 -3.22 -29.90
C LEU A 13 -38.16 -3.24 -28.53
N LEU A 14 -37.42 -2.75 -27.51
CA LEU A 14 -37.68 -1.57 -26.63
C LEU A 14 -39.07 -1.33 -26.01
N LEU A 15 -39.12 -1.36 -24.66
CA LEU A 15 -39.68 -0.38 -23.69
C LEU A 15 -39.66 -1.09 -22.32
N GLY A 16 -39.03 -0.61 -21.24
CA GLY A 16 -39.18 0.69 -20.62
C GLY A 16 -40.21 0.60 -19.50
N ILE A 17 -39.79 0.58 -18.22
CA ILE A 17 -40.50 1.18 -17.08
C ILE A 17 -39.44 1.62 -16.07
N ALA A 18 -39.32 2.93 -15.96
CA ALA A 18 -38.74 3.63 -14.84
C ALA A 18 -39.74 3.62 -13.67
N LEU A 19 -39.24 3.45 -12.45
CA LEU A 19 -39.88 4.00 -11.26
C LEU A 19 -38.84 4.81 -10.50
N SER A 20 -38.91 6.10 -10.76
CA SER A 20 -38.30 7.19 -10.01
C SER A 20 -38.92 7.29 -8.62
N LEU A 21 -38.07 7.32 -7.59
CA LEU A 21 -38.35 8.03 -6.35
C LEU A 21 -37.10 8.87 -6.04
N THR A 22 -37.17 10.17 -6.37
CA THR A 22 -36.44 11.19 -5.62
C THR A 22 -37.23 11.44 -4.32
N PRO A 23 -36.58 11.87 -3.23
CA PRO A 23 -36.44 13.32 -3.09
C PRO A 23 -35.17 13.81 -2.35
N VAL A 24 -34.95 15.11 -2.54
CA VAL A 24 -34.19 16.08 -1.72
C VAL A 24 -32.67 16.06 -1.77
N VAL A 25 -32.18 16.73 -2.82
CA VAL A 25 -31.15 17.78 -2.83
C VAL A 25 -30.53 18.11 -1.47
N GLY A 26 -29.35 17.52 -1.23
CA GLY A 26 -28.26 18.11 -0.47
C GLY A 26 -27.00 17.87 -1.28
N SER A 27 -26.48 18.93 -1.90
CA SER A 27 -25.35 18.92 -2.84
C SER A 27 -24.12 18.22 -2.26
N ALA A 28 -23.98 16.92 -2.53
CA ALA A 28 -22.70 16.24 -2.53
C ALA A 28 -22.08 16.52 -3.89
N ALA A 29 -21.16 17.48 -3.95
CA ALA A 29 -20.28 17.63 -5.10
C ALA A 29 -19.61 16.27 -5.34
N GLY A 30 -19.93 15.68 -6.49
CA GLY A 30 -19.50 14.35 -6.86
C GLY A 30 -17.97 14.25 -6.77
N ALA A 31 -17.49 13.26 -6.04
CA ALA A 31 -16.17 12.73 -6.30
C ALA A 31 -16.23 12.13 -7.71
N ALA A 32 -15.89 12.93 -8.72
CA ALA A 32 -15.68 12.45 -10.07
C ALA A 32 -14.77 11.22 -10.00
N GLU A 33 -15.15 10.14 -10.68
CA GLU A 33 -14.27 8.98 -10.88
C GLU A 33 -12.92 9.52 -11.34
N ARG A 34 -11.91 9.38 -10.48
CA ARG A 34 -10.57 9.87 -10.77
C ARG A 34 -10.14 9.25 -12.09
N PRO A 35 -9.57 10.03 -13.02
CA PRO A 35 -9.12 9.48 -14.28
C PRO A 35 -8.24 8.26 -14.10
N ASP A 36 -8.39 7.33 -15.04
CA ASP A 36 -7.68 6.07 -15.08
C ASP A 36 -6.19 6.31 -15.35
N ALA A 37 -5.47 6.71 -14.30
CA ALA A 37 -4.03 6.97 -14.33
C ALA A 37 -3.26 5.77 -14.87
N GLU A 38 -3.82 4.56 -14.75
CA GLU A 38 -3.30 3.33 -15.34
C GLU A 38 -3.32 3.38 -16.87
N LYS A 39 -4.40 3.85 -17.49
CA LYS A 39 -4.50 4.02 -18.95
C LYS A 39 -3.47 5.03 -19.47
N VAL A 40 -3.32 6.17 -18.79
CA VAL A 40 -2.30 7.19 -19.11
C VAL A 40 -0.89 6.60 -19.01
N LEU A 41 -0.58 5.90 -17.92
CA LEU A 41 0.73 5.30 -17.69
C LEU A 41 1.05 4.20 -18.70
N ALA A 42 0.09 3.32 -19.01
CA ALA A 42 0.27 2.22 -19.95
C ALA A 42 0.60 2.74 -21.35
N GLU A 43 -0.16 3.72 -21.84
CA GLU A 43 0.09 4.31 -23.14
C GLU A 43 1.41 5.10 -23.19
N LEU A 44 1.70 5.87 -22.13
CA LEU A 44 2.95 6.62 -22.03
C LEU A 44 4.16 5.68 -22.04
N LEU A 45 4.13 4.57 -21.29
CA LEU A 45 5.19 3.57 -21.31
C LEU A 45 5.34 2.95 -22.71
N GLN A 46 4.24 2.61 -23.39
CA GLN A 46 4.29 2.05 -24.73
C GLN A 46 4.91 3.01 -25.75
N ARG A 47 4.64 4.32 -25.63
CA ARG A 47 5.25 5.33 -26.51
C ARG A 47 6.73 5.52 -26.19
N LEU A 48 7.09 5.61 -24.91
CA LEU A 48 8.47 5.78 -24.47
C LEU A 48 9.37 4.60 -24.86
N ASP A 49 8.85 3.37 -24.84
CA ASP A 49 9.61 2.17 -25.24
C ASP A 49 9.97 2.16 -26.74
N ARG A 50 9.24 2.91 -27.57
CA ARG A 50 9.54 3.07 -29.01
C ARG A 50 10.59 4.13 -29.30
N ILE A 51 11.04 4.89 -28.29
CA ILE A 51 12.00 5.97 -28.48
C ILE A 51 13.42 5.40 -28.34
N PRO A 52 14.20 5.37 -29.44
CA PRO A 52 15.57 4.90 -29.38
C PRO A 52 16.40 5.77 -28.43
N ASP A 53 17.35 5.15 -27.75
CA ASP A 53 18.32 5.81 -26.86
C ASP A 53 17.72 6.55 -25.66
N LEU A 54 16.41 6.42 -25.39
CA LEU A 54 15.75 7.06 -24.24
C LEU A 54 16.45 6.72 -22.90
N ARG A 55 16.93 5.47 -22.77
CA ARG A 55 17.65 5.01 -21.59
C ARG A 55 19.01 5.67 -21.42
N SER A 56 19.68 6.06 -22.51
CA SER A 56 21.00 6.68 -22.51
C SER A 56 20.98 8.21 -22.50
N MET A 57 19.81 8.84 -22.66
CA MET A 57 19.68 10.30 -22.55
C MET A 57 20.15 10.80 -21.17
N ASP A 58 20.55 12.06 -21.07
CA ASP A 58 20.69 12.70 -19.76
C ASP A 58 19.31 12.97 -19.14
N ASP A 59 19.27 13.34 -17.86
CA ASP A 59 17.99 13.55 -17.16
C ASP A 59 17.16 14.69 -17.78
N THR A 60 17.82 15.69 -18.36
CA THR A 60 17.17 16.84 -18.99
C THR A 60 16.47 16.43 -20.30
N GLY A 61 17.18 15.72 -21.17
CA GLY A 61 16.65 15.17 -22.42
C GLY A 61 15.56 14.15 -22.16
N PHE A 62 15.78 13.25 -21.21
CA PHE A 62 14.77 12.27 -20.77
C PHE A 62 13.48 12.96 -20.31
N LEU A 63 13.57 13.94 -19.41
CA LEU A 63 12.40 14.69 -18.93
C LEU A 63 11.68 15.41 -20.06
N LYS A 64 12.41 16.04 -20.98
CA LYS A 64 11.82 16.76 -22.12
C LYS A 64 10.99 15.82 -22.98
N VAL A 65 11.51 14.63 -23.25
CA VAL A 65 10.80 13.59 -24.01
C VAL A 65 9.59 13.08 -23.24
N VAL A 66 9.75 12.70 -21.97
CA VAL A 66 8.63 12.19 -21.15
C VAL A 66 7.51 13.22 -21.00
N ARG A 67 7.83 14.50 -20.83
CA ARG A 67 6.84 15.58 -20.76
C ARG A 67 6.06 15.71 -22.06
N ARG A 68 6.76 15.74 -23.20
CA ARG A 68 6.12 15.82 -24.52
C ARG A 68 5.20 14.63 -24.77
N GLU A 69 5.69 13.41 -24.57
CA GLU A 69 4.85 12.21 -24.80
C GLU A 69 3.66 12.17 -23.84
N ARG A 70 3.83 12.63 -22.59
CA ARG A 70 2.73 12.75 -21.63
C ARG A 70 1.68 13.74 -22.10
N GLU A 71 2.08 14.92 -22.56
CA GLU A 71 1.17 15.94 -23.08
C GLU A 71 0.37 15.41 -24.28
N ASP A 72 1.03 14.70 -25.20
CA ASP A 72 0.36 14.07 -26.34
C ASP A 72 -0.65 12.99 -25.91
N VAL A 73 -0.27 12.12 -24.97
CA VAL A 73 -1.15 11.07 -24.43
C VAL A 73 -2.37 11.69 -23.75
N LEU A 74 -2.16 12.70 -22.92
CA LEU A 74 -3.25 13.39 -22.23
C LEU A 74 -4.15 14.14 -23.20
N ALA A 75 -3.60 14.82 -24.21
CA ALA A 75 -4.40 15.52 -25.21
C ALA A 75 -5.27 14.53 -26.02
N ARG A 76 -4.71 13.37 -26.39
CA ARG A 76 -5.44 12.31 -27.08
C ARG A 76 -6.56 11.73 -26.21
N LEU A 77 -6.24 11.36 -24.97
CA LEU A 77 -7.21 10.79 -24.03
C LEU A 77 -8.29 11.80 -23.63
N ALA A 78 -7.94 13.07 -23.46
CA ALA A 78 -8.91 14.13 -23.20
C ALA A 78 -9.82 14.40 -24.41
N ALA A 79 -9.37 14.13 -25.64
CA ALA A 79 -10.25 14.17 -26.81
C ALA A 79 -11.27 13.01 -26.82
N GLU A 80 -10.93 11.86 -26.22
CA GLU A 80 -11.86 10.74 -26.03
C GLU A 80 -12.85 11.02 -24.88
N ASP A 81 -12.35 11.49 -23.74
CA ASP A 81 -13.13 11.77 -22.54
C ASP A 81 -12.57 12.98 -21.77
N PRO A 82 -13.06 14.20 -22.09
CA PRO A 82 -12.58 15.41 -21.43
C PRO A 82 -12.88 15.45 -19.93
N ALA A 83 -14.00 14.82 -19.51
CA ALA A 83 -14.44 14.83 -18.11
C ALA A 83 -13.52 13.99 -17.22
N THR A 84 -12.94 12.93 -17.80
CA THR A 84 -11.98 12.07 -17.13
C THR A 84 -10.58 12.69 -17.15
N TYR A 85 -10.02 13.02 -18.33
CA TYR A 85 -8.57 13.31 -18.46
C TYR A 85 -8.18 14.80 -18.39
N GLY A 86 -9.13 15.71 -18.11
CA GLY A 86 -8.91 17.16 -18.16
C GLY A 86 -7.99 17.75 -17.07
N GLU A 87 -7.88 17.11 -15.91
CA GLU A 87 -7.14 17.66 -14.74
C GLU A 87 -6.13 16.66 -14.14
N HIS A 88 -5.19 16.15 -14.94
CA HIS A 88 -4.12 15.30 -14.39
C HIS A 88 -3.02 16.09 -13.68
N VAL A 89 -2.86 15.81 -12.38
CA VAL A 89 -1.76 16.36 -11.58
C VAL A 89 -0.41 15.83 -12.07
N TYR A 90 0.52 16.76 -12.22
CA TYR A 90 1.84 16.57 -12.81
C TYR A 90 2.70 15.48 -12.12
N GLY A 91 2.61 15.36 -10.79
CA GLY A 91 3.44 14.44 -10.01
C GLY A 91 3.06 12.96 -10.11
N GLU A 92 1.78 12.65 -10.33
CA GLU A 92 1.24 11.28 -10.25
C GLU A 92 1.61 10.42 -11.46
N THR A 93 1.87 11.06 -12.61
CA THR A 93 2.17 10.39 -13.89
C THR A 93 3.67 10.35 -14.19
N LEU A 94 4.42 11.39 -13.83
CA LEU A 94 5.86 11.45 -14.06
C LEU A 94 6.65 10.53 -13.12
N TYR A 95 6.23 10.43 -11.85
CA TYR A 95 6.96 9.65 -10.86
C TYR A 95 7.08 8.16 -11.22
N PRO A 96 5.99 7.44 -11.56
CA PRO A 96 6.08 6.03 -11.94
C PRO A 96 6.98 5.79 -13.15
N ILE A 97 6.95 6.69 -14.13
CA ILE A 97 7.78 6.62 -15.34
C ILE A 97 9.27 6.78 -14.99
N VAL A 98 9.61 7.79 -14.21
CA VAL A 98 11.01 8.06 -13.81
C VAL A 98 11.55 6.91 -12.96
N ARG A 99 10.72 6.33 -12.09
CA ARG A 99 11.05 5.14 -11.30
C ARG A 99 11.24 3.91 -12.19
N PHE A 100 10.37 3.69 -13.19
CA PHE A 100 10.48 2.57 -14.14
C PHE A 100 11.83 2.58 -14.87
N TYR A 101 12.31 3.75 -15.27
CA TYR A 101 13.62 3.92 -15.91
C TYR A 101 14.81 3.99 -14.92
N ARG A 102 14.60 3.70 -13.62
CA ARG A 102 15.62 3.68 -12.55
C ARG A 102 16.41 5.00 -12.43
N ARG A 103 15.78 6.13 -12.75
CA ARG A 103 16.38 7.47 -12.69
C ARG A 103 16.24 8.05 -11.28
N TYR A 104 16.94 7.47 -10.31
CA TYR A 104 16.69 7.73 -8.88
C TYR A 104 16.87 9.19 -8.45
N ASP A 105 17.89 9.89 -8.95
CA ASP A 105 18.09 11.31 -8.63
C ASP A 105 16.96 12.20 -9.17
N LEU A 106 16.41 11.81 -10.32
CA LEU A 106 15.26 12.49 -10.91
C LEU A 106 13.96 12.17 -10.15
N ALA A 107 13.75 10.89 -9.77
CA ALA A 107 12.61 10.48 -8.96
C ALA A 107 12.59 11.22 -7.62
N ARG A 108 13.76 11.38 -6.99
CA ARG A 108 13.95 12.14 -5.77
C ARG A 108 13.54 13.61 -5.94
N ARG A 109 14.03 14.26 -6.99
CA ARG A 109 13.68 15.67 -7.29
C ARG A 109 12.17 15.86 -7.47
N LEU A 110 11.53 14.95 -8.20
CA LEU A 110 10.08 14.97 -8.41
C LEU A 110 9.29 14.78 -7.10
N MET A 111 9.70 13.83 -6.25
CA MET A 111 9.03 13.65 -4.95
C MET A 111 9.24 14.82 -4.00
N LEU A 112 10.41 15.47 -4.01
CA LEU A 112 10.62 16.70 -3.26
C LEU A 112 9.71 17.84 -3.76
N GLU A 113 9.51 17.93 -5.08
CA GLU A 113 8.61 18.91 -5.69
C GLU A 113 7.14 18.64 -5.32
N VAL A 114 6.67 17.40 -5.45
CA VAL A 114 5.33 16.97 -5.01
C VAL A 114 5.11 17.35 -3.54
N ARG A 115 6.06 17.03 -2.67
CA ARG A 115 5.95 17.32 -1.23
C ARG A 115 5.89 18.82 -0.92
N ARG A 116 6.49 19.67 -1.76
CA ARG A 116 6.46 21.14 -1.64
C ARG A 116 5.16 21.74 -2.16
N GLN A 117 4.63 21.22 -3.27
CA GLN A 117 3.48 21.79 -3.96
C GLN A 117 2.14 21.38 -3.32
N HIS A 118 2.07 20.20 -2.70
CA HIS A 118 0.83 19.71 -2.11
C HIS A 118 0.68 20.11 -0.64
N ARG A 119 -0.49 20.67 -0.27
CA ARG A 119 -0.85 20.98 1.12
C ARG A 119 -1.51 19.81 1.86
N ASP A 120 -1.97 18.81 1.13
CA ASP A 120 -2.57 17.59 1.68
C ASP A 120 -1.52 16.77 2.46
N PRO A 121 -1.70 16.55 3.78
CA PRO A 121 -0.79 15.74 4.59
C PRO A 121 -0.56 14.33 4.02
N ALA A 122 -1.59 13.69 3.47
CA ALA A 122 -1.49 12.33 2.95
C ALA A 122 -0.55 12.26 1.73
N ILE A 123 -0.60 13.26 0.85
CA ILE A 123 0.27 13.35 -0.33
C ILE A 123 1.72 13.66 0.10
N ARG A 124 1.90 14.51 1.11
CA ARG A 124 3.23 14.83 1.65
C ARG A 124 3.89 13.63 2.34
N ASP A 125 3.10 12.84 3.05
CA ASP A 125 3.56 11.61 3.72
C ASP A 125 3.85 10.50 2.71
N TRP A 126 3.05 10.39 1.64
CA TRP A 126 3.36 9.53 0.49
C TRP A 126 4.69 9.90 -0.15
N ALA A 127 4.86 11.17 -0.53
CA ALA A 127 6.09 11.64 -1.16
C ALA A 127 7.31 11.44 -0.24
N PHE A 128 7.14 11.60 1.08
CA PHE A 128 8.20 11.28 2.04
C PHE A 128 8.55 9.80 2.06
N THR A 129 7.55 8.92 2.04
CA THR A 129 7.76 7.45 2.02
C THR A 129 8.49 7.02 0.75
N GLU A 130 8.11 7.57 -0.41
CA GLU A 130 8.79 7.29 -1.67
C GLU A 130 10.21 7.85 -1.69
N LEU A 131 10.46 9.04 -1.12
CA LEU A 131 11.81 9.59 -0.97
C LEU A 131 12.73 8.66 -0.16
N VAL A 132 12.21 8.10 0.94
CA VAL A 132 12.96 7.14 1.77
C VAL A 132 13.30 5.89 0.95
N ASP A 133 12.38 5.38 0.14
CA ASP A 133 12.62 4.20 -0.70
C ASP A 133 13.63 4.48 -1.82
N ILE A 134 13.56 5.66 -2.45
CA ILE A 134 14.54 6.09 -3.47
C ILE A 134 15.95 6.20 -2.88
N GLU A 135 16.11 6.89 -1.76
CA GLU A 135 17.40 7.04 -1.06
C GLU A 135 17.97 5.68 -0.65
N ARG A 136 17.11 4.79 -0.17
CA ARG A 136 17.48 3.42 0.17
C ARG A 136 18.00 2.67 -1.05
N GLN A 137 17.29 2.72 -2.18
CA GLN A 137 17.72 2.06 -3.41
C GLN A 137 19.06 2.62 -3.91
N GLN A 138 19.30 3.92 -3.77
CA GLN A 138 20.59 4.54 -4.10
C GLN A 138 21.73 4.10 -3.19
N ILE A 139 21.52 4.05 -1.86
CA ILE A 139 22.52 3.57 -0.90
C ILE A 139 22.92 2.13 -1.21
N LEU A 140 21.94 1.28 -1.53
CA LEU A 140 22.18 -0.13 -1.83
C LEU A 140 22.90 -0.32 -3.16
N ALA A 141 22.49 0.41 -4.19
CA ALA A 141 23.19 0.43 -5.49
C ALA A 141 24.65 0.86 -5.33
N ARG A 142 24.94 1.90 -4.54
CA ARG A 142 26.32 2.36 -4.24
C ARG A 142 27.12 1.33 -3.45
N ALA A 143 26.48 0.53 -2.60
CA ALA A 143 27.13 -0.52 -1.83
C ALA A 143 27.41 -1.80 -2.64
N GLY A 144 27.14 -1.82 -3.95
CA GLY A 144 27.23 -3.02 -4.79
C GLY A 144 26.25 -4.12 -4.38
N ARG A 145 25.26 -3.79 -3.55
CA ARG A 145 24.24 -4.71 -3.08
C ARG A 145 23.01 -4.54 -3.96
N VAL A 146 22.75 -5.56 -4.77
CA VAL A 146 21.49 -5.66 -5.50
C VAL A 146 20.44 -6.06 -4.46
N LEU A 147 19.40 -5.22 -4.27
CA LEU A 147 18.18 -5.71 -3.64
C LEU A 147 17.68 -6.90 -4.47
N PRO A 148 17.13 -7.96 -3.86
CA PRO A 148 16.17 -8.78 -4.60
C PRO A 148 15.21 -7.80 -5.25
N ASP A 149 14.97 -7.91 -6.57
CA ASP A 149 14.14 -6.96 -7.32
C ASP A 149 12.95 -6.53 -6.46
N SER A 150 12.59 -5.25 -6.50
CA SER A 150 11.44 -4.75 -5.72
C SER A 150 10.09 -5.36 -6.16
N THR A 151 10.08 -6.47 -6.89
CA THR A 151 8.99 -6.97 -7.70
C THR A 151 9.19 -8.48 -7.92
N LEU A 152 8.16 -9.28 -7.60
CA LEU A 152 7.89 -10.63 -8.13
C LEU A 152 8.54 -11.87 -7.48
N THR A 153 9.16 -11.81 -6.31
CA THR A 153 9.38 -13.04 -5.52
C THR A 153 8.64 -12.96 -4.19
N ALA A 154 7.89 -14.03 -3.88
CA ALA A 154 7.19 -14.23 -2.64
C ALA A 154 8.17 -14.00 -1.48
N GLY A 155 8.04 -12.86 -0.79
CA GLY A 155 9.04 -12.39 0.18
C GLY A 155 9.29 -13.35 1.34
N ASN A 156 8.43 -14.37 1.50
CA ASN A 156 8.63 -15.48 2.43
C ASN A 156 8.08 -16.83 1.86
N GLY A 157 7.99 -16.99 0.53
CA GLY A 157 7.28 -18.12 -0.10
C GLY A 157 5.74 -18.03 -0.06
N THR A 158 5.19 -17.00 0.59
CA THR A 158 3.74 -16.71 0.64
C THR A 158 3.31 -15.96 -0.62
N GLU A 159 2.36 -16.52 -1.36
CA GLU A 159 1.75 -15.85 -2.52
C GLU A 159 1.09 -14.53 -2.08
N PRO A 160 1.13 -13.44 -2.87
CA PRO A 160 0.55 -12.16 -2.47
C PRO A 160 -0.95 -12.27 -2.10
N GLY A 161 -1.70 -13.16 -2.76
CA GLY A 161 -3.08 -13.48 -2.39
C GLY A 161 -3.23 -14.15 -1.01
N GLU A 162 -2.25 -14.97 -0.60
CA GLU A 162 -2.22 -15.58 0.74
C GLU A 162 -1.91 -14.54 1.82
N VAL A 163 -1.10 -13.52 1.52
CA VAL A 163 -0.87 -12.39 2.45
C VAL A 163 -2.20 -11.66 2.70
N ALA A 164 -2.94 -11.32 1.64
CA ALA A 164 -4.24 -10.69 1.78
C ALA A 164 -5.23 -11.55 2.59
N ALA A 165 -5.26 -12.86 2.37
CA ALA A 165 -6.13 -13.76 3.12
C ALA A 165 -5.72 -13.92 4.60
N ARG A 166 -4.41 -14.02 4.88
CA ARG A 166 -3.85 -14.12 6.24
C ARG A 166 -4.18 -12.88 7.08
N TYR A 167 -4.20 -11.73 6.42
CA TYR A 167 -4.44 -10.44 7.01
C TYR A 167 -5.77 -9.82 6.56
N SER A 168 -6.84 -10.63 6.44
CA SER A 168 -8.21 -10.11 6.44
C SER A 168 -8.81 -10.16 7.85
N PHE A 169 -9.21 -9.01 8.41
CA PHE A 169 -9.59 -8.92 9.82
C PHE A 169 -10.81 -9.81 10.12
N GLY A 170 -11.54 -10.28 9.10
CA GLY A 170 -12.62 -11.27 9.21
C GLY A 170 -12.19 -12.71 9.53
N ARG A 171 -10.93 -13.14 9.25
CA ARG A 171 -10.46 -14.52 9.53
C ARG A 171 -9.45 -14.64 10.68
N GLY A 172 -8.65 -13.61 10.94
CA GLY A 172 -7.68 -13.58 12.05
C GLY A 172 -7.87 -12.41 13.02
N GLY A 173 -8.78 -11.48 12.71
CA GLY A 173 -8.97 -10.20 13.40
C GLY A 173 -10.28 -10.07 14.16
N ALA A 174 -10.95 -11.18 14.50
CA ALA A 174 -12.12 -11.15 15.40
C ALA A 174 -11.80 -10.43 16.74
N LEU A 175 -10.52 -10.39 17.12
CA LEU A 175 -9.99 -9.59 18.23
C LEU A 175 -10.24 -8.08 18.10
N PHE A 176 -10.38 -7.54 16.88
CA PHE A 176 -10.46 -6.10 16.61
C PHE A 176 -11.79 -5.68 15.97
N VAL A 177 -12.71 -6.62 15.73
CA VAL A 177 -14.03 -6.32 15.21
C VAL A 177 -15.00 -6.30 16.38
N PRO A 178 -15.36 -5.12 16.94
CA PRO A 178 -16.37 -5.07 17.98
C PRO A 178 -17.71 -5.57 17.41
N ALA A 179 -18.51 -6.20 18.27
CA ALA A 179 -19.88 -6.53 17.91
C ALA A 179 -20.59 -5.22 17.49
N SER A 180 -21.24 -5.22 16.33
CA SER A 180 -21.93 -4.03 15.82
C SER A 180 -23.12 -3.72 16.73
N THR A 181 -22.94 -2.78 17.67
CA THR A 181 -23.98 -2.35 18.61
C THR A 181 -24.84 -1.21 18.06
N ASP A 182 -24.37 -0.49 17.05
CA ASP A 182 -25.06 0.65 16.46
C ASP A 182 -24.74 0.83 14.96
N SER A 183 -25.56 1.62 14.26
CA SER A 183 -25.46 1.83 12.81
C SER A 183 -24.18 2.53 12.36
N ARG A 184 -23.57 3.35 13.23
CA ARG A 184 -22.32 4.07 12.93
C ARG A 184 -21.12 3.13 13.03
N THR A 185 -21.11 2.26 14.02
CA THR A 185 -20.14 1.18 14.18
C THR A 185 -20.24 0.21 13.00
N ALA A 186 -21.46 -0.20 12.63
CA ALA A 186 -21.70 -1.03 11.44
C ALA A 186 -21.14 -0.39 10.16
N GLU A 187 -21.38 0.90 9.97
CA GLU A 187 -20.89 1.62 8.79
C GLU A 187 -19.36 1.73 8.76
N THR A 188 -18.75 2.03 9.91
CA THR A 188 -17.29 2.10 10.02
C THR A 188 -16.65 0.75 9.73
N LEU A 189 -17.28 -0.35 10.18
CA LEU A 189 -16.85 -1.72 9.87
C LEU A 189 -16.94 -2.03 8.37
N ARG A 190 -18.07 -1.68 7.73
CA ARG A 190 -18.23 -1.86 6.27
C ARG A 190 -17.18 -1.11 5.48
N GLN A 191 -16.88 0.14 5.88
CA GLN A 191 -15.83 0.93 5.22
C GLN A 191 -14.45 0.31 5.39
N ALA A 192 -14.13 -0.19 6.58
CA ALA A 192 -12.85 -0.87 6.84
C ALA A 192 -12.71 -2.15 5.98
N GLN A 193 -13.77 -2.94 5.89
CA GLN A 193 -13.81 -4.16 5.07
C GLN A 193 -13.67 -3.85 3.58
N ALA A 194 -14.35 -2.81 3.08
CA ALA A 194 -14.21 -2.39 1.69
C ALA A 194 -12.77 -2.01 1.33
N TYR A 195 -12.04 -1.37 2.26
CA TYR A 195 -10.61 -1.10 2.06
C TYR A 195 -9.76 -2.38 2.07
N GLU A 196 -10.05 -3.38 2.90
CA GLU A 196 -9.34 -4.67 2.84
C GLU A 196 -9.55 -5.39 1.51
N GLU A 197 -10.79 -5.45 1.04
CA GLU A 197 -11.14 -6.09 -0.24
C GLU A 197 -10.41 -5.41 -1.39
N GLU A 198 -10.39 -4.07 -1.39
CA GLU A 198 -9.66 -3.29 -2.38
C GLU A 198 -8.15 -3.50 -2.26
N ALA A 199 -7.60 -3.59 -1.04
CA ALA A 199 -6.18 -3.91 -0.84
C ALA A 199 -5.84 -5.28 -1.46
N ALA A 200 -6.67 -6.29 -1.22
CA ALA A 200 -6.50 -7.63 -1.77
C ALA A 200 -6.54 -7.62 -3.30
N ARG A 201 -7.51 -6.91 -3.89
CA ARG A 201 -7.62 -6.72 -5.35
C ARG A 201 -6.36 -6.07 -5.92
N LEU A 202 -5.89 -4.99 -5.31
CA LEU A 202 -4.70 -4.26 -5.73
C LEU A 202 -3.43 -5.12 -5.63
N VAL A 203 -3.32 -5.97 -4.62
CA VAL A 203 -2.20 -6.94 -4.53
C VAL A 203 -2.24 -7.94 -5.69
N GLN A 204 -3.41 -8.47 -6.04
CA GLN A 204 -3.56 -9.39 -7.18
C GLN A 204 -3.20 -8.70 -8.50
N MET A 205 -3.48 -7.40 -8.63
CA MET A 205 -3.07 -6.58 -9.78
C MET A 205 -1.59 -6.17 -9.75
N GLY A 206 -0.83 -6.58 -8.73
CA GLY A 206 0.58 -6.20 -8.57
C GLY A 206 0.82 -4.79 -8.03
N ASN A 207 -0.24 -4.04 -7.70
CA ASN A 207 -0.19 -2.68 -7.21
C ASN A 207 -0.01 -2.61 -5.68
N LYS A 208 1.16 -3.07 -5.20
CA LYS A 208 1.47 -3.16 -3.76
C LYS A 208 1.37 -1.82 -3.03
N ASN A 209 1.80 -0.71 -3.64
CA ASN A 209 1.77 0.60 -2.98
C ASN A 209 0.33 1.10 -2.76
N ALA A 210 -0.58 0.86 -3.72
CA ALA A 210 -1.98 1.18 -3.53
C ALA A 210 -2.63 0.28 -2.47
N ALA A 211 -2.31 -1.02 -2.49
CA ALA A 211 -2.78 -1.95 -1.46
C ALA A 211 -2.34 -1.54 -0.05
N VAL A 212 -1.09 -1.08 0.09
CA VAL A 212 -0.56 -0.55 1.36
C VAL A 212 -1.36 0.66 1.85
N ARG A 213 -1.82 1.54 0.95
CA ARG A 213 -2.69 2.66 1.36
C ARG A 213 -4.05 2.17 1.85
N MET A 214 -4.63 1.20 1.16
CA MET A 214 -5.92 0.65 1.53
C MET A 214 -5.85 -0.07 2.89
N ILE A 215 -4.79 -0.85 3.16
CA ILE A 215 -4.64 -1.48 4.47
C ILE A 215 -4.42 -0.46 5.59
N ASP A 216 -3.69 0.64 5.33
CA ASP A 216 -3.55 1.71 6.31
C ASP A 216 -4.91 2.37 6.60
N LEU A 217 -5.73 2.65 5.57
CA LEU A 217 -7.07 3.20 5.74
C LEU A 217 -7.99 2.25 6.55
N ALA A 218 -7.95 0.96 6.24
CA ALA A 218 -8.67 -0.07 6.99
C ALA A 218 -8.24 -0.06 8.47
N ALA A 219 -6.93 -0.08 8.72
CA ALA A 219 -6.38 -0.08 10.08
C ALA A 219 -6.80 1.16 10.88
N HIS A 220 -6.80 2.35 10.27
CA HIS A 220 -7.29 3.57 10.95
C HIS A 220 -8.79 3.50 11.26
N ARG A 221 -9.61 2.92 10.38
CA ARG A 221 -11.04 2.71 10.64
C ARG A 221 -11.25 1.76 11.81
N TYR A 222 -10.57 0.60 11.82
CA TYR A 222 -10.61 -0.32 12.96
C TYR A 222 -10.10 0.32 14.25
N ALA A 223 -8.96 1.01 14.21
CA ALA A 223 -8.42 1.71 15.37
C ALA A 223 -9.41 2.73 15.93
N SER A 224 -10.16 3.42 15.05
CA SER A 224 -11.16 4.41 15.46
C SER A 224 -12.33 3.84 16.24
N LEU A 225 -12.62 2.54 16.10
CA LEU A 225 -13.62 1.81 16.88
C LEU A 225 -13.15 1.52 18.31
N HIS A 226 -11.84 1.49 18.53
CA HIS A 226 -11.21 1.19 19.82
C HIS A 226 -10.58 2.42 20.46
N ARG A 227 -11.01 3.64 20.07
CA ARG A 227 -10.31 4.90 20.35
C ARG A 227 -9.97 5.17 21.83
N GLN A 228 -10.68 4.52 22.75
CA GLN A 228 -10.51 4.65 24.20
C GLN A 228 -9.80 3.45 24.85
N SER A 229 -9.31 2.51 24.05
CA SER A 229 -8.69 1.26 24.50
C SER A 229 -7.30 1.09 23.89
N GLU A 230 -6.45 0.35 24.59
CA GLU A 230 -5.15 -0.11 24.09
C GLU A 230 -5.27 -0.93 22.79
N PHE A 231 -6.45 -1.50 22.51
CA PHE A 231 -6.73 -2.22 21.26
C PHE A 231 -6.70 -1.34 20.01
N ALA A 232 -6.72 -0.01 20.13
CA ALA A 232 -6.59 0.91 18.98
C ALA A 232 -5.26 0.71 18.21
N CYS A 233 -4.21 0.23 18.89
CA CYS A 233 -2.91 0.01 18.25
C CYS A 233 -2.84 -1.31 17.49
N GLY A 234 -3.67 -2.30 17.84
CA GLY A 234 -3.68 -3.63 17.24
C GLY A 234 -3.84 -3.61 15.71
N PRO A 235 -4.84 -2.89 15.17
CA PRO A 235 -5.00 -2.76 13.72
C PRO A 235 -3.78 -2.16 13.00
N MET A 236 -3.10 -1.21 13.63
CA MET A 236 -1.90 -0.56 13.08
C MET A 236 -0.70 -1.52 13.03
N ILE A 237 -0.52 -2.33 14.08
CA ILE A 237 0.48 -3.41 14.11
C ILE A 237 0.20 -4.40 12.99
N TRP A 238 -1.08 -4.68 12.75
CA TRP A 238 -1.50 -5.62 11.74
C TRP A 238 -1.25 -5.12 10.31
N ALA A 239 -1.53 -3.85 10.03
CA ALA A 239 -1.14 -3.21 8.78
C ALA A 239 0.39 -3.25 8.58
N ALA A 240 1.19 -3.03 9.64
CA ALA A 240 2.65 -3.16 9.54
C ALA A 240 3.10 -4.59 9.20
N ARG A 241 2.45 -5.62 9.77
CA ARG A 241 2.69 -7.04 9.42
C ARG A 241 2.29 -7.38 8.00
N TYR A 242 1.16 -6.84 7.53
CA TYR A 242 0.74 -6.95 6.13
C TYR A 242 1.83 -6.41 5.19
N VAL A 243 2.31 -5.19 5.45
CA VAL A 243 3.37 -4.55 4.66
C VAL A 243 4.68 -5.36 4.71
N ARG A 244 5.03 -5.92 5.88
CA ARG A 244 6.19 -6.81 6.01
C ARG A 244 6.06 -8.02 5.10
N ASP A 245 4.92 -8.70 5.16
CA ASP A 245 4.70 -9.96 4.46
C ASP A 245 4.51 -9.76 2.95
N LEU A 246 4.13 -8.56 2.51
CA LEU A 246 4.19 -8.14 1.09
C LEU A 246 5.63 -7.97 0.54
N GLY A 247 6.66 -8.12 1.40
CA GLY A 247 8.06 -7.96 1.03
C GLY A 247 8.53 -6.50 1.09
N LEU A 248 7.88 -5.66 1.90
CA LEU A 248 8.25 -4.25 2.07
C LEU A 248 8.81 -3.98 3.49
N PRO A 249 9.95 -4.59 3.88
CA PRO A 249 10.41 -4.62 5.27
C PRO A 249 10.70 -3.23 5.85
N LEU A 250 11.24 -2.29 5.08
CA LEU A 250 11.50 -0.94 5.60
C LEU A 250 10.21 -0.14 5.81
N ALA A 251 9.24 -0.27 4.90
CA ALA A 251 7.94 0.36 5.06
C ALA A 251 7.20 -0.19 6.29
N ALA A 252 7.38 -1.48 6.59
CA ALA A 252 6.91 -2.07 7.84
C ALA A 252 7.65 -1.52 9.06
N MET A 253 8.99 -1.39 9.02
CA MET A 253 9.77 -0.80 10.11
C MET A 253 9.33 0.64 10.45
N VAL A 254 9.06 1.46 9.42
CA VAL A 254 8.54 2.83 9.62
C VAL A 254 7.21 2.80 10.36
N ARG A 255 6.28 1.93 9.95
CA ARG A 255 4.98 1.76 10.60
C ARG A 255 5.11 1.28 12.04
N TYR A 256 5.94 0.28 12.30
CA TYR A 256 6.19 -0.18 13.67
C TYR A 256 6.77 0.93 14.56
N ARG A 257 7.69 1.75 14.06
CA ARG A 257 8.20 2.91 14.81
C ARG A 257 7.11 3.94 15.10
N GLN A 258 6.23 4.21 14.15
CA GLN A 258 5.07 5.09 14.37
C GLN A 258 4.15 4.51 15.46
N VAL A 259 3.90 3.19 15.44
CA VAL A 259 3.12 2.53 16.49
C VAL A 259 3.80 2.63 17.86
N LEU A 260 5.12 2.46 17.96
CA LEU A 260 5.85 2.65 19.22
C LEU A 260 5.70 4.07 19.77
N LEU A 261 5.77 5.08 18.89
CA LEU A 261 5.57 6.48 19.28
C LEU A 261 4.14 6.71 19.83
N GLN A 262 3.14 6.05 19.27
CA GLN A 262 1.74 6.13 19.73
C GLN A 262 1.51 5.40 21.05
N LEU A 263 2.11 4.22 21.23
CA LEU A 263 1.99 3.41 22.45
C LEU A 263 2.67 4.07 23.66
N GLY A 264 3.75 4.83 23.43
CA GLY A 264 4.60 5.35 24.49
C GLY A 264 5.26 4.23 25.31
N GLU A 265 5.69 4.56 26.53
CA GLU A 265 6.37 3.62 27.44
C GLU A 265 5.42 2.83 28.35
N ALA A 266 4.13 3.20 28.38
CA ALA A 266 3.17 2.69 29.37
C ALA A 266 2.41 1.42 28.95
N VAL A 267 2.33 1.12 27.65
CA VAL A 267 1.53 0.00 27.12
C VAL A 267 2.41 -1.22 26.87
N GLY A 268 2.46 -2.14 27.84
CA GLY A 268 3.40 -3.26 27.84
C GLY A 268 3.22 -4.25 26.69
N GLY A 269 2.10 -4.98 26.65
CA GLY A 269 1.94 -6.14 25.75
C GLY A 269 2.14 -5.82 24.26
N TRP A 270 1.45 -4.78 23.77
CA TRP A 270 1.58 -4.34 22.38
C TRP A 270 2.97 -3.84 22.05
N ARG A 271 3.62 -3.08 22.95
CA ARG A 271 4.99 -2.61 22.74
C ARG A 271 5.96 -3.78 22.61
N GLY A 272 5.85 -4.79 23.48
CA GLY A 272 6.66 -6.01 23.39
C GLY A 272 6.52 -6.71 22.04
N ILE A 273 5.28 -6.82 21.53
CA ILE A 273 5.00 -7.38 20.20
C ILE A 273 5.68 -6.56 19.08
N VAL A 274 5.55 -5.23 19.12
CA VAL A 274 6.14 -4.37 18.09
C VAL A 274 7.67 -4.43 18.09
N LEU A 275 8.29 -4.44 19.27
CA LEU A 275 9.75 -4.57 19.40
C LEU A 275 10.23 -5.94 18.90
N GLU A 276 9.49 -7.01 19.20
CA GLU A 276 9.79 -8.34 18.66
C GLU A 276 9.73 -8.34 17.11
N ASP A 277 8.68 -7.77 16.51
CA ASP A 277 8.54 -7.69 15.06
C ASP A 277 9.62 -6.80 14.41
N LEU A 278 10.05 -5.73 15.08
CA LEU A 278 11.18 -4.89 14.65
C LEU A 278 12.52 -5.64 14.73
N GLY A 279 12.74 -6.43 15.78
CA GLY A 279 13.93 -7.28 15.90
C GLY A 279 14.02 -8.29 14.77
N ASP A 280 12.89 -8.93 14.42
CA ASP A 280 12.81 -9.87 13.29
C ASP A 280 13.20 -9.19 11.97
N LEU A 281 12.70 -7.96 11.74
CA LEU A 281 13.03 -7.18 10.55
C LEU A 281 14.50 -6.76 10.52
N GLN A 282 15.06 -6.33 11.65
CA GLN A 282 16.46 -5.90 11.76
C GLN A 282 17.42 -7.07 11.56
N CYS A 283 17.10 -8.25 12.09
CA CYS A 283 17.85 -9.47 11.85
C CYS A 283 17.92 -9.79 10.35
N ARG A 284 16.77 -9.77 9.65
CA ARG A 284 16.70 -10.05 8.20
C ARG A 284 17.51 -9.10 7.33
N ILE A 285 17.69 -7.84 7.76
CA ILE A 285 18.48 -6.84 7.02
C ILE A 285 19.95 -6.76 7.48
N GLY A 286 20.40 -7.71 8.30
CA GLY A 286 21.79 -7.80 8.75
C GLY A 286 22.17 -6.84 9.88
N GLN A 287 21.19 -6.29 10.60
CA GLN A 287 21.40 -5.36 11.71
C GLN A 287 21.34 -6.07 13.07
N GLY A 288 22.26 -7.01 13.31
CA GLY A 288 22.29 -7.87 14.50
C GLY A 288 22.25 -7.10 15.83
N ASP A 289 23.10 -6.07 15.99
CA ASP A 289 23.14 -5.28 17.25
C ASP A 289 21.85 -4.51 17.53
N LEU A 290 21.16 -4.05 16.47
CA LEU A 290 19.85 -3.43 16.64
C LEU A 290 18.82 -4.49 17.00
N ALA A 291 18.80 -5.62 16.29
CA ALA A 291 17.87 -6.72 16.55
C ALA A 291 17.97 -7.23 17.99
N ARG A 292 19.21 -7.43 18.49
CA ARG A 292 19.47 -7.82 19.88
C ARG A 292 18.80 -6.86 20.86
N ARG A 293 19.04 -5.55 20.69
CA ARG A 293 18.47 -4.52 21.57
C ARG A 293 16.95 -4.56 21.58
N GLN A 294 16.31 -4.70 20.42
CA GLN A 294 14.85 -4.80 20.33
C GLN A 294 14.32 -6.05 21.03
N TYR A 295 14.97 -7.20 20.83
CA TYR A 295 14.59 -8.44 21.50
C TYR A 295 14.78 -8.38 23.01
N GLU A 296 15.89 -7.83 23.50
CA GLU A 296 16.13 -7.68 24.94
C GLU A 296 15.05 -6.80 25.60
N GLU A 297 14.68 -5.69 24.95
CA GLU A 297 13.61 -4.82 25.43
C GLU A 297 12.23 -5.53 25.38
N ALA A 298 11.91 -6.22 24.28
CA ALA A 298 10.68 -7.00 24.14
C ALA A 298 10.56 -8.08 25.24
N ARG A 299 11.64 -8.82 25.49
CA ARG A 299 11.70 -9.85 26.54
C ARG A 299 11.46 -9.25 27.94
N ALA A 300 12.09 -8.11 28.23
CA ALA A 300 11.90 -7.42 29.52
C ALA A 300 10.46 -6.94 29.70
N ILE A 301 9.81 -6.48 28.63
CA ILE A 301 8.40 -6.08 28.65
C ILE A 301 7.48 -7.29 28.89
N PHE A 302 7.68 -8.39 28.17
CA PHE A 302 6.88 -9.60 28.36
C PHE A 302 7.03 -10.17 29.78
N ALA A 303 8.25 -10.21 30.31
CA ALA A 303 8.50 -10.67 31.68
C ALA A 303 7.78 -9.79 32.73
N ARG A 304 7.88 -8.46 32.61
CA ARG A 304 7.18 -7.52 33.51
C ARG A 304 5.66 -7.62 33.41
N GLY A 305 5.15 -7.89 32.21
CA GLY A 305 3.71 -8.08 31.96
C GLY A 305 3.16 -9.47 32.31
N GLY A 306 3.97 -10.37 32.89
CA GLY A 306 3.53 -11.73 33.24
C GLY A 306 3.37 -12.67 32.04
N ASN A 307 3.86 -12.29 30.86
CA ASN A 307 3.81 -13.13 29.65
C ASN A 307 5.10 -13.97 29.54
N ALA A 308 5.17 -15.06 30.30
CA ALA A 308 6.33 -15.95 30.32
C ALA A 308 6.62 -16.57 28.95
N GLU A 309 5.58 -16.98 28.22
CA GLU A 309 5.71 -17.56 26.87
C GLU A 309 6.34 -16.57 25.88
N GLY A 310 5.89 -15.31 25.89
CA GLY A 310 6.46 -14.25 25.07
C GLY A 310 7.93 -13.98 25.41
N ALA A 311 8.28 -13.97 26.70
CA ALA A 311 9.66 -13.76 27.13
C ALA A 311 10.59 -14.92 26.70
N GLU A 312 10.13 -16.16 26.80
CA GLU A 312 10.87 -17.35 26.37
C GLU A 312 11.05 -17.39 24.85
N ARG A 313 9.97 -17.10 24.09
CA ARG A 313 10.03 -17.00 22.63
C ARG A 313 11.09 -16.01 22.16
N VAL A 314 11.14 -14.83 22.77
CA VAL A 314 12.13 -13.81 22.42
C VAL A 314 13.53 -14.22 22.88
N ALA A 315 13.67 -14.92 24.00
CA ALA A 315 14.96 -15.46 24.44
C ALA A 315 15.55 -16.47 23.43
N MET A 316 14.72 -17.34 22.85
CA MET A 316 15.16 -18.24 21.77
C MET A 316 15.65 -17.47 20.54
N LYS A 317 14.95 -16.39 20.16
CA LYS A 317 15.36 -15.53 19.03
C LYS A 317 16.73 -14.86 19.27
N ILE A 318 17.00 -14.42 20.49
CA ILE A 318 18.33 -13.91 20.87
C ILE A 318 19.37 -15.02 20.73
N GLY A 319 19.11 -16.22 21.23
CA GLY A 319 20.02 -17.37 21.06
C GLY A 319 20.34 -17.66 19.60
N HIS A 320 19.34 -17.65 18.71
CA HIS A 320 19.55 -17.83 17.27
C HIS A 320 20.37 -16.69 16.65
N LEU A 321 20.14 -15.44 17.07
CA LEU A 321 20.90 -14.29 16.61
C LEU A 321 22.40 -14.44 16.91
N ASP A 322 22.70 -14.93 18.11
CA ASP A 322 24.08 -15.14 18.60
C ASP A 322 24.82 -16.22 17.81
N HIS A 323 24.10 -17.16 17.21
CA HIS A 323 24.68 -18.15 16.30
C HIS A 323 24.80 -17.62 14.87
N HIS A 324 23.89 -16.74 14.43
CA HIS A 324 23.83 -16.24 13.06
C HIS A 324 24.88 -15.16 12.74
N PHE A 325 25.26 -14.35 13.73
CA PHE A 325 26.19 -13.22 13.57
C PHE A 325 27.56 -13.45 14.25
N ARG A 326 27.92 -14.70 14.56
CA ARG A 326 29.25 -15.09 15.06
C ARG A 326 30.29 -15.20 13.95
#